data_AF-A0A2G4SFV7-F1
#
_entry.id   AF-A0A2G4SFV7-F1
#
_cell.length_a   1.000
_cell.length_b   1.000
_cell.length_c   1.000
_cell.angle_alpha   90.00
_cell.angle_beta   90.00
_cell.angle_gamma   90.00
#
_symmetry.space_group_name_H-M   'P 1'
#
loop_
_entity.id
_entity.type
_entity.pdbx_description
1 polymer ?
#
loop_
_entity_poly.entity_id
_entity_poly.type
_entity_poly.pdbx_seq_one_letter_code
_entity_poly.pdbx_strand_id
1 'polypeptide(L)'
;MRFSSKLSLQQNDDKPIKSLKKKLGHDAVLVLGDWSAANVKFHESIRNKGFIQMLKQSGFNLYLINEYKASSLCPDCEGKLEKFKIIDNPRPYRRKDMSKVKAMSC
;
A
#
# COMPACT_ATOMS: atom_id res chain seq x y z
N MET A 1 -32.99 10.36 -11.34
CA MET A 1 -32.15 9.44 -12.16
C MET A 1 -33.02 8.33 -12.71
N ARG A 2 -32.94 8.04 -14.02
CA ARG A 2 -33.69 6.96 -14.69
C ARG A 2 -33.21 5.58 -14.21
N PHE A 3 -34.14 4.63 -14.04
CA PHE A 3 -33.85 3.26 -13.58
C PHE A 3 -32.85 2.52 -14.48
N SER A 4 -32.97 2.68 -15.80
CA SER A 4 -32.05 2.12 -16.79
C SER A 4 -30.59 2.54 -16.57
N SER A 5 -30.36 3.79 -16.15
CA SER A 5 -29.01 4.33 -15.90
C SER A 5 -28.33 3.69 -14.68
N LYS A 6 -29.10 3.23 -13.69
CA LYS A 6 -28.56 2.53 -12.52
C LYS A 6 -28.14 1.10 -12.89
N LEU A 7 -28.97 0.42 -13.69
CA LEU A 7 -28.69 -0.95 -14.16
C LEU A 7 -27.44 -1.01 -15.04
N SER A 8 -27.26 -0.04 -15.95
CA SER A 8 -26.06 0.00 -16.80
C SER A 8 -24.79 0.32 -16.00
N LEU A 9 -24.88 1.10 -14.92
CA LEU A 9 -23.76 1.37 -14.03
C LEU A 9 -23.34 0.08 -13.29
N GLN A 10 -24.30 -0.62 -12.67
CA GLN A 10 -24.05 -1.89 -11.99
C GLN A 10 -23.42 -2.95 -12.92
N GLN A 11 -23.91 -3.08 -14.15
CA GLN A 11 -23.37 -4.02 -15.12
C GLN A 11 -21.93 -3.70 -15.58
N ASN A 12 -21.55 -2.42 -15.61
CA ASN A 12 -20.19 -2.02 -15.98
C ASN A 12 -19.21 -2.22 -14.82
N ASP A 13 -19.68 -2.03 -13.59
CA ASP A 13 -18.94 -2.25 -12.34
C ASP A 13 -18.66 -3.73 -12.05
N ASP A 14 -19.53 -4.64 -12.50
CA ASP A 14 -19.38 -6.09 -12.31
C ASP A 14 -18.33 -6.73 -13.23
N LYS A 15 -18.11 -6.17 -14.43
CA LYS A 15 -17.15 -6.69 -15.42
C LYS A 15 -15.71 -6.76 -14.88
N PRO A 16 -15.13 -5.70 -14.29
CA PRO A 16 -13.78 -5.75 -13.75
C PRO A 16 -13.67 -6.77 -12.61
N ILE A 17 -14.67 -6.84 -11.72
CA ILE A 17 -14.70 -7.81 -10.61
C ILE A 17 -14.67 -9.25 -11.14
N LYS A 18 -15.51 -9.57 -12.13
CA LYS A 18 -15.53 -10.91 -12.74
C LYS A 18 -14.20 -11.25 -13.42
N SER A 19 -13.60 -10.26 -14.09
CA SER A 19 -12.28 -10.44 -14.72
C SER A 19 -11.18 -10.69 -13.69
N LEU A 20 -11.24 -10.01 -12.54
CA LEU A 20 -10.30 -10.16 -11.45
C LEU A 20 -10.45 -11.54 -10.78
N LYS A 21 -11.67 -11.97 -10.47
CA LYS A 21 -11.92 -13.32 -9.93
C LYS A 21 -11.45 -14.41 -10.87
N LYS A 22 -11.65 -14.24 -12.19
CA LYS A 22 -11.17 -15.20 -13.20
C LYS A 22 -9.65 -15.28 -13.25
N LYS A 23 -8.94 -14.17 -13.05
CA LYS A 23 -7.47 -14.12 -13.12
C LYS A 23 -6.78 -14.52 -11.82
N LEU A 24 -7.28 -14.05 -10.69
CA LEU A 24 -6.64 -14.20 -9.38
C LEU A 24 -7.19 -15.41 -8.59
N GLY A 25 -8.37 -15.91 -8.95
CA GLY A 25 -9.09 -16.92 -8.18
C GLY A 25 -10.04 -16.32 -7.15
N HIS A 26 -10.86 -17.18 -6.54
CA HIS A 26 -11.88 -16.77 -5.56
C HIS A 26 -11.30 -16.42 -4.19
N ASP A 27 -10.17 -17.03 -3.81
CA ASP A 27 -9.52 -16.85 -2.51
C ASP A 27 -8.38 -15.83 -2.53
N ALA A 28 -8.32 -15.02 -3.58
CA ALA A 28 -7.26 -14.05 -3.75
C ALA A 28 -7.31 -12.96 -2.66
N VAL A 29 -6.15 -12.73 -2.02
CA VAL A 29 -5.94 -11.59 -1.13
C VAL A 29 -5.40 -10.43 -1.96
N LEU A 30 -6.09 -9.30 -1.91
CA LEU A 30 -5.68 -8.08 -2.60
C LEU A 30 -5.01 -7.14 -1.60
N VAL A 31 -3.80 -6.70 -1.93
CA VAL A 31 -3.05 -5.75 -1.11
C VAL A 31 -2.80 -4.50 -1.95
N LEU A 32 -3.31 -3.35 -1.50
CA LEU A 32 -3.22 -2.07 -2.21
C LEU A 32 -2.50 -1.04 -1.35
N GLY A 33 -1.71 -0.17 -1.97
CA GLY A 33 -1.11 0.99 -1.31
C GLY A 33 -2.14 2.11 -1.10
N ASP A 34 -2.03 2.83 0.01
CA ASP A 34 -2.88 3.99 0.31
C ASP A 34 -2.49 5.27 -0.45
N TRP A 35 -1.60 5.17 -1.47
CA TRP A 35 -1.03 6.26 -2.27
C TRP A 35 -1.99 7.44 -2.47
N SER A 36 -1.78 8.49 -1.67
CA SER A 36 -2.43 9.79 -1.83
C SER A 36 -1.57 10.64 -2.77
N ALA A 37 -2.14 11.10 -3.89
CA ALA A 37 -1.46 12.07 -4.75
C ALA A 37 -0.97 13.27 -3.92
N ALA A 38 0.22 13.79 -4.26
CA ALA A 38 1.08 14.66 -3.44
C ALA A 38 0.45 15.94 -2.84
N ASN A 39 -0.79 16.31 -3.20
CA ASN A 39 -1.43 17.57 -2.80
C ASN A 39 -2.44 17.46 -1.64
N VAL A 40 -2.66 16.29 -1.04
CA VAL A 40 -3.50 16.17 0.17
C VAL A 40 -2.86 15.19 1.15
N LYS A 41 -2.06 15.74 2.08
CA LYS A 41 -1.57 14.99 3.23
C LYS A 41 -2.77 14.50 4.06
N PHE A 42 -2.70 13.26 4.53
CA PHE A 42 -3.66 12.63 5.47
C PHE A 42 -5.05 12.26 4.93
N HIS A 43 -5.25 12.22 3.61
CA HIS A 43 -6.47 11.70 3.01
C HIS A 43 -6.18 10.48 2.14
N GLU A 44 -6.89 9.38 2.40
CA GLU A 44 -7.05 8.28 1.42
C GLU A 44 -7.34 8.86 0.04
N SER A 45 -6.69 8.35 -1.01
CA SER A 45 -6.95 8.82 -2.37
C SER A 45 -8.44 8.71 -2.71
N ILE A 46 -9.09 9.87 -2.85
CA ILE A 46 -10.52 9.98 -3.13
C ILE A 46 -10.89 9.18 -4.39
N ARG A 47 -9.94 9.05 -5.33
CA ARG A 47 -10.11 8.30 -6.58
C ARG A 47 -10.27 6.79 -6.37
N ASN A 48 -9.67 6.20 -5.34
CA ASN A 48 -9.69 4.74 -5.16
C ASN A 48 -10.76 4.27 -4.16
N LYS A 49 -11.39 5.16 -3.38
CA LYS A 49 -12.41 4.78 -2.38
C LYS A 49 -13.57 3.99 -2.98
N GLY A 50 -14.12 4.45 -4.10
CA GLY A 50 -15.23 3.77 -4.78
C GLY A 50 -14.84 2.37 -5.24
N PHE A 51 -13.67 2.24 -5.86
CA PHE A 51 -13.16 0.95 -6.33
C PHE A 51 -12.84 -0.02 -5.17
N ILE A 52 -12.22 0.47 -4.09
CA ILE A 52 -11.96 -0.31 -2.88
C ILE A 52 -13.28 -0.79 -2.26
N GLN A 53 -14.30 0.08 -2.19
CA GLN A 53 -15.61 -0.27 -1.66
C GLN A 53 -16.28 -1.34 -2.52
N MET A 54 -16.21 -1.23 -3.85
CA MET A 54 -16.71 -2.25 -4.78
C MET A 54 -16.00 -3.60 -4.58
N LEU A 55 -14.67 -3.60 -4.43
CA LEU A 55 -13.91 -4.83 -4.19
C LEU A 55 -14.31 -5.50 -2.86
N LYS A 56 -14.46 -4.70 -1.79
CA LYS A 56 -14.94 -5.19 -0.48
C LYS A 56 -16.36 -5.78 -0.59
N GLN A 57 -17.28 -5.10 -1.27
CA GLN A 57 -18.65 -5.59 -1.48
C GLN A 57 -18.69 -6.88 -2.29
N SER A 58 -17.73 -7.07 -3.21
CA SER A 58 -17.65 -8.28 -4.02
C SER A 58 -17.06 -9.50 -3.30
N GLY A 59 -16.64 -9.34 -2.03
CA GLY A 59 -16.15 -10.43 -1.18
C GLY A 59 -14.65 -10.72 -1.31
N PHE A 60 -13.84 -9.80 -1.84
CA PHE A 60 -12.38 -9.96 -1.78
C PHE A 60 -11.82 -9.66 -0.39
N ASN A 61 -10.82 -10.42 0.03
CA ASN A 61 -10.00 -10.10 1.19
C ASN A 61 -9.04 -8.96 0.81
N LEU A 62 -9.32 -7.74 1.27
CA LEU A 62 -8.59 -6.53 0.86
C LEU A 62 -7.86 -5.89 2.05
N TYR A 63 -6.54 -5.72 1.91
CA TYR A 63 -5.68 -5.02 2.85
C TYR A 63 -5.13 -3.75 2.23
N LEU A 64 -5.04 -2.69 3.04
CA LEU A 64 -4.44 -1.41 2.65
C LEU A 64 -3.09 -1.25 3.36
N ILE A 65 -2.01 -1.11 2.60
CA ILE A 65 -0.68 -0.78 3.12
C ILE A 65 -0.61 0.73 3.30
N ASN A 66 -0.22 1.15 4.51
CA ASN A 66 0.14 2.53 4.78
C ASN A 66 1.60 2.77 4.35
N GLU A 67 1.79 3.28 3.14
CA GLU A 67 3.12 3.46 2.56
C GLU A 67 3.95 4.49 3.33
N TYR A 68 3.28 5.51 3.88
CA TYR A 68 3.93 6.54 4.70
C TYR A 68 4.55 5.94 5.96
N LYS A 69 3.82 5.05 6.64
CA LYS A 69 4.29 4.39 7.86
C LYS A 69 5.18 3.17 7.60
N ALA A 70 5.15 2.59 6.40
CA ALA A 70 6.00 1.45 6.04
C ALA A 70 7.50 1.76 6.21
N SER A 71 7.92 3.01 6.01
CA SER A 71 9.31 3.46 6.25
C SER A 71 9.62 3.86 7.70
N SER A 72 8.63 3.83 8.59
CA SER A 72 8.74 4.32 9.98
C SER A 72 8.87 3.21 11.02
N LEU A 73 8.61 1.96 10.64
CA LEU A 73 8.68 0.79 11.51
C LEU A 73 9.59 -0.27 10.89
N CYS A 74 10.42 -0.89 11.72
CA CYS A 74 11.26 -1.99 11.29
C CYS A 74 10.43 -3.27 11.17
N PRO A 75 10.52 -4.02 10.06
CA PRO A 75 9.76 -5.26 9.89
C PRO A 75 10.19 -6.38 10.85
N ASP A 76 11.43 -6.37 11.35
CA ASP A 76 11.94 -7.42 12.22
C ASP A 76 11.63 -7.18 13.71
N CYS A 77 11.75 -5.93 14.16
CA CYS A 77 11.68 -5.58 15.58
C CYS A 77 10.39 -4.82 15.95
N GLU A 78 9.57 -4.43 14.97
CA GLU A 78 8.40 -3.54 15.10
C GLU A 78 8.69 -2.17 15.78
N GLY A 79 9.96 -1.88 16.02
CA GLY A 79 10.43 -0.63 16.61
C GLY A 79 10.36 0.53 15.63
N LYS A 80 10.24 1.75 16.16
CA LYS A 80 10.32 2.98 15.37
C LYS A 80 11.71 3.11 14.74
N LEU A 81 11.74 3.27 13.42
CA LEU A 81 12.95 3.61 12.67
C LEU A 81 13.32 5.06 12.96
N GLU A 82 14.51 5.25 13.52
CA GLU A 82 15.11 6.57 13.58
C GLU A 82 15.70 6.92 12.22
N LYS A 83 15.55 8.19 11.80
CA LYS A 83 16.01 8.63 10.47
C LYS A 83 17.49 8.36 10.23
N PHE A 84 18.31 8.40 11.28
CA PHE A 84 19.75 8.16 11.19
C PHE A 84 20.28 7.62 12.53
N LYS A 85 20.62 6.33 12.58
CA LYS A 85 21.53 5.78 13.59
C LYS A 85 22.95 5.75 13.04
N ILE A 86 23.91 5.92 13.94
CA ILE A 86 25.32 5.80 13.60
C ILE A 86 25.68 4.32 13.72
N ILE A 87 25.79 3.64 12.58
CA ILE A 87 26.21 2.24 12.51
C ILE A 87 27.67 2.13 12.07
N ASP A 88 28.30 1.02 12.40
CA ASP A 88 29.59 0.69 11.80
C ASP A 88 29.46 0.59 10.29
N ASN A 89 30.48 1.07 9.59
CA ASN A 89 30.45 1.08 8.13
C ASN A 89 30.25 -0.36 7.61
N PRO A 90 29.15 -0.63 6.90
CA PRO A 90 28.86 -1.96 6.39
C PRO A 90 29.90 -2.41 5.35
N ARG A 91 30.73 -1.48 4.84
CA ARG A 91 31.86 -1.75 3.95
C ARG A 91 33.14 -1.88 4.78
N PRO A 92 33.64 -3.10 5.07
CA PRO A 92 34.75 -3.32 6.01
C PRO A 92 36.02 -2.57 5.60
N TYR A 93 36.31 -2.53 4.29
CA TYR A 93 37.47 -1.84 3.73
C TYR A 93 37.45 -0.33 3.93
N ARG A 94 36.27 0.28 4.11
CA ARG A 94 36.13 1.73 4.39
C ARG A 94 36.19 2.07 5.88
N ARG A 95 36.24 1.07 6.78
CA ARG A 95 36.27 1.34 8.24
C ARG A 95 37.55 2.05 8.70
N LYS A 96 38.63 1.97 7.93
CA LYS A 96 39.88 2.72 8.20
C LYS A 96 39.70 4.23 8.02
N ASP A 97 39.00 4.65 6.96
CA ASP A 97 38.83 6.07 6.62
C ASP A 97 37.53 6.66 7.17
N MET A 98 36.46 5.84 7.19
CA MET A 98 35.16 6.16 7.76
C MET A 98 34.62 4.96 8.52
N SER A 99 34.92 4.90 9.82
CA SER A 99 34.50 3.82 10.71
C SER A 99 32.98 3.75 10.89
N LYS A 100 32.30 4.90 10.89
CA LYS A 100 30.88 5.01 11.19
C LYS A 100 30.12 5.75 10.08
N VAL A 101 28.91 5.28 9.76
CA VAL A 101 28.02 5.91 8.77
C VAL A 101 26.63 6.10 9.36
N LYS A 102 25.92 7.13 8.89
CA LYS A 102 24.51 7.32 9.22
C LYS A 102 23.68 6.42 8.32
N ALA A 103 22.92 5.52 8.91
CA ALA A 103 21.97 4.67 8.20
C ALA A 103 20.63 4.63 8.95
N MET A 104 19.54 4.36 8.24
CA MET A 104 18.29 3.96 8.89
C MET A 104 18.47 2.53 9.39
N SER A 105 18.46 2.35 10.71
CA SER A 105 18.43 1.03 11.33
C SER A 105 17.51 1.04 12.56
N CYS A 106 16.84 -0.09 12.80
CA CYS A 106 16.53 -0.51 14.16
C CYS A 106 17.88 -0.93 14.79
#